data_AF-J2N552-F1
#
_entry.id   AF-J2N552-F1
#
_cell.length_a   1.000
_cell.length_b   1.000
_cell.length_c   1.000
_cell.angle_alpha   90.00
_cell.angle_beta   90.00
_cell.angle_gamma   90.00
#
_symmetry.space_group_name_H-M   'P 1'
#
loop_
_entity.id
_entity.type
_entity.pdbx_description
1 polymer ?
#
loop_
_entity_poly.entity_id
_entity_poly.type
_entity_poly.pdbx_seq_one_letter_code
_entity_poly.pdbx_strand_id
1 'polypeptide(L)'
;TSRWLWRRLEQDLRGQVVYAISGKLKGLASSFESRTRDLLHQAYGLAAGQPQVQRDLLHWMFVVLEVGHAIIELRKEQAILPVHPAYAESQPWRQSIRAMGRSLVRLFLQPGPSNLQRALVAVDHAISRVQATDEPFAPHFDTSALRRVKSYLHFIRTSLLDPQSPLAGYIKASAITKPKGLEHAS
;
A
#
# COMPACT_ATOMS: atom_id res chain seq x y z
N THR A 1 25.31 -6.51 -17.85
CA THR A 1 25.10 -7.23 -16.56
C THR A 1 24.36 -6.40 -15.52
N SER A 2 24.64 -5.09 -15.36
CA SER A 2 24.03 -4.22 -14.33
C SER A 2 22.49 -4.06 -14.37
N ARG A 3 21.87 -4.06 -15.57
CA ARG A 3 20.40 -3.90 -15.72
C ARG A 3 19.55 -4.97 -15.03
N TRP A 4 20.01 -6.22 -15.01
CA TRP A 4 19.31 -7.30 -14.31
C TRP A 4 19.38 -7.12 -12.79
N LEU A 5 20.55 -6.71 -12.28
CA LEU A 5 20.77 -6.51 -10.85
C LEU A 5 19.91 -5.36 -10.29
N TRP A 6 19.80 -4.25 -11.03
CA TRP A 6 18.93 -3.14 -10.62
C TRP A 6 17.45 -3.54 -10.56
N ARG A 7 16.98 -4.28 -11.57
CA ARG A 7 15.60 -4.82 -11.57
C ARG A 7 15.38 -5.77 -10.40
N ARG A 8 16.39 -6.54 -10.02
CA ARG A 8 16.30 -7.44 -8.87
C ARG A 8 16.19 -6.66 -7.56
N LEU A 9 17.00 -5.63 -7.36
CA LEU A 9 16.94 -4.79 -6.15
C LEU A 9 15.64 -4.01 -6.05
N GLU A 10 15.13 -3.48 -7.16
CA GLU A 10 13.81 -2.87 -7.22
C GLU A 10 12.71 -3.89 -6.82
N GLN A 11 12.79 -5.11 -7.35
CA GLN A 11 11.86 -6.19 -6.98
C GLN A 11 11.94 -6.54 -5.49
N ASP A 12 13.15 -6.63 -4.92
CA ASP A 12 13.37 -6.94 -3.51
C ASP A 12 12.88 -5.80 -2.60
N LEU A 13 13.01 -4.55 -3.05
CA LEU A 13 12.46 -3.36 -2.40
C LEU A 13 10.93 -3.40 -2.38
N ARG A 14 10.29 -3.64 -3.54
CA ARG A 14 8.84 -3.82 -3.59
C ARG A 14 8.36 -5.02 -2.76
N GLY A 15 9.17 -6.07 -2.68
CA GLY A 15 8.93 -7.24 -1.83
C GLY A 15 8.79 -6.90 -0.34
N GLN A 16 9.32 -5.77 0.13
CA GLN A 16 9.15 -5.35 1.53
C GLN A 16 7.70 -5.04 1.88
N VAL A 17 6.85 -4.65 0.92
CA VAL A 17 5.40 -4.48 1.18
C VAL A 17 4.75 -5.83 1.48
N VAL A 18 5.18 -6.91 0.82
CA VAL A 18 4.72 -8.27 1.13
C VAL A 18 5.12 -8.64 2.56
N TYR A 19 6.36 -8.31 2.96
CA TYR A 19 6.83 -8.50 4.33
C TYR A 19 6.01 -7.69 5.36
N ALA A 20 5.67 -6.43 5.07
CA ALA A 20 4.79 -5.61 5.91
C ALA A 20 3.39 -6.24 6.08
N ILE A 21 2.86 -6.91 5.05
CA ILE A 21 1.54 -7.55 5.05
C ILE A 21 1.55 -8.88 5.83
N SER A 22 2.56 -9.73 5.62
CA SER A 22 2.55 -11.12 6.12
C SER A 22 3.52 -11.42 7.26
N GLY A 23 4.47 -10.54 7.54
CA GLY A 23 5.49 -10.74 8.58
C GLY A 23 4.90 -10.81 9.99
N LYS A 24 5.60 -11.47 10.91
CA LYS A 24 5.23 -11.50 12.34
C LYS A 24 5.23 -10.09 12.91
N LEU A 25 4.20 -9.71 13.67
CA LEU A 25 4.00 -8.32 14.11
C LEU A 25 5.07 -7.83 15.11
N LYS A 26 5.54 -8.71 16.00
CA LYS A 26 6.61 -8.37 16.97
C LYS A 26 7.90 -8.02 16.23
N GLY A 27 8.38 -6.79 16.42
CA GLY A 27 9.59 -6.28 15.78
C GLY A 27 9.45 -6.00 14.28
N LEU A 28 8.23 -5.99 13.75
CA LEU A 28 8.00 -5.84 12.31
C LEU A 28 8.44 -4.47 11.78
N ALA A 29 8.07 -3.39 12.48
CA ALA A 29 8.37 -2.02 12.05
C ALA A 29 9.88 -1.78 11.92
N SER A 30 10.65 -2.06 12.97
CA SER A 30 12.11 -1.91 12.96
C SER A 30 12.78 -2.81 11.93
N SER A 31 12.31 -4.05 11.77
CA SER A 31 12.85 -4.97 10.76
C SER A 31 12.56 -4.50 9.34
N PHE A 32 11.36 -3.99 9.09
CA PHE A 32 10.93 -3.45 7.79
C PHE A 32 11.77 -2.22 7.41
N GLU A 33 11.94 -1.26 8.33
CA GLU A 33 12.74 -0.06 8.10
C GLU A 33 14.21 -0.40 7.81
N SER A 34 14.83 -1.24 8.63
CA SER A 34 16.24 -1.62 8.44
C SER A 34 16.44 -2.37 7.13
N ARG A 35 15.61 -3.37 6.82
CA ARG A 35 15.69 -4.10 5.54
C ARG A 35 15.53 -3.19 4.33
N THR A 36 14.58 -2.25 4.38
CA THR A 36 14.34 -1.31 3.27
C THR A 36 15.53 -0.37 3.10
N ARG A 37 16.09 0.15 4.19
CA ARG A 37 17.28 1.02 4.18
C ARG A 37 18.53 0.30 3.65
N ASP A 38 18.74 -0.94 4.07
CA ASP A 38 19.87 -1.76 3.63
C ASP A 38 19.79 -2.07 2.13
N LEU A 39 18.59 -2.36 1.62
CA LEU A 39 18.35 -2.55 0.19
C LEU A 39 18.62 -1.28 -0.61
N LEU A 40 18.20 -0.11 -0.10
CA LEU A 40 18.50 1.17 -0.75
C LEU A 40 20.01 1.41 -0.81
N HIS A 41 20.72 1.26 0.31
CA HIS A 41 22.17 1.48 0.34
C HIS A 41 22.91 0.57 -0.65
N GLN A 42 22.53 -0.71 -0.73
CA GLN A 42 23.08 -1.64 -1.72
C GLN A 42 22.80 -1.19 -3.15
N ALA A 43 21.56 -0.81 -3.44
CA ALA A 43 21.16 -0.37 -4.77
C ALA A 43 21.82 0.95 -5.19
N TYR A 44 22.06 1.85 -4.25
CA TYR A 44 22.75 3.11 -4.46
C TYR A 44 24.23 2.92 -4.83
N GLY A 45 24.94 2.06 -4.12
CA GLY A 45 26.33 1.73 -4.44
C GLY A 45 26.46 1.10 -5.83
N LEU A 46 25.51 0.25 -6.21
CA LEU A 46 25.50 -0.45 -7.50
C LEU A 46 25.00 0.40 -8.68
N ALA A 47 24.32 1.50 -8.40
CA ALA A 47 23.83 2.47 -9.39
C ALA A 47 24.71 3.73 -9.46
N ALA A 48 25.93 3.70 -8.90
CA ALA A 48 26.87 4.82 -8.97
C ALA A 48 27.10 5.27 -10.42
N GLY A 49 26.99 6.57 -10.67
CA GLY A 49 27.09 7.13 -12.03
C GLY A 49 25.85 6.94 -12.91
N GLN A 50 24.72 6.44 -12.37
CA GLN A 50 23.44 6.29 -13.08
C GLN A 50 22.31 7.06 -12.37
N PRO A 51 22.26 8.41 -12.51
CA PRO A 51 21.33 9.25 -11.75
C PRO A 51 19.86 8.88 -11.95
N GLN A 52 19.48 8.43 -13.15
CA GLN A 52 18.10 8.03 -13.41
C GLN A 52 17.70 6.78 -12.60
N VAL A 53 18.57 5.78 -12.56
CA VAL A 53 18.32 4.54 -11.81
C VAL A 53 18.23 4.84 -10.31
N GLN A 54 19.10 5.70 -9.80
CA GLN A 54 19.08 6.14 -8.40
C GLN A 54 17.77 6.87 -8.03
N ARG A 55 17.26 7.73 -8.92
CA ARG A 55 15.96 8.40 -8.76
C ARG A 55 14.81 7.40 -8.74
N ASP A 56 14.77 6.47 -9.70
CA ASP A 56 13.71 5.47 -9.80
C ASP A 56 13.66 4.56 -8.55
N LEU A 57 14.83 4.17 -8.03
CA LEU A 57 14.95 3.42 -6.78
C LEU A 57 14.45 4.20 -5.56
N LEU A 58 14.74 5.51 -5.47
CA LEU A 58 14.19 6.36 -4.40
C LEU A 58 12.68 6.45 -4.46
N HIS A 59 12.12 6.70 -5.64
CA HIS A 59 10.67 6.79 -5.80
C HIS A 59 9.98 5.47 -5.41
N TRP A 60 10.58 4.32 -5.76
CA TRP A 60 10.10 3.03 -5.27
C TRP A 60 10.24 2.88 -3.76
N MET A 61 11.34 3.36 -3.16
CA MET A 61 11.53 3.29 -1.72
C MET A 61 10.47 4.10 -0.97
N PHE A 62 10.18 5.32 -1.42
CA PHE A 62 9.18 6.17 -0.76
C PHE A 62 7.81 5.50 -0.74
N VAL A 63 7.31 5.05 -1.88
CA VAL A 63 5.99 4.38 -1.92
C VAL A 63 5.98 3.07 -1.13
N VAL A 64 7.09 2.32 -1.10
CA VAL A 64 7.22 1.12 -0.26
C VAL A 64 7.16 1.47 1.22
N LEU A 65 7.89 2.49 1.67
CA LEU A 65 7.91 2.93 3.07
C LEU A 65 6.54 3.46 3.50
N GLU A 66 5.93 4.34 2.70
CA GLU A 66 4.62 4.91 3.00
C GLU A 66 3.55 3.82 3.13
N VAL A 67 3.41 2.96 2.12
CA VAL A 67 2.41 1.89 2.13
C VAL A 67 2.74 0.86 3.21
N GLY A 68 4.02 0.49 3.37
CA GLY A 68 4.47 -0.47 4.36
C GLY A 68 4.20 -0.01 5.80
N HIS A 69 4.52 1.23 6.14
CA HIS A 69 4.24 1.79 7.47
C HIS A 69 2.74 1.83 7.74
N ALA A 70 1.94 2.32 6.80
CA ALA A 70 0.49 2.38 6.99
C ALA A 70 -0.13 0.99 7.19
N ILE A 71 0.37 -0.03 6.49
CA ILE A 71 -0.06 -1.42 6.71
C ILE A 71 0.36 -1.93 8.09
N ILE A 72 1.60 -1.65 8.51
CA ILE A 72 2.11 -2.10 9.82
C ILE A 72 1.29 -1.46 10.95
N GLU A 73 1.04 -0.15 10.88
CA GLU A 73 0.21 0.54 11.87
C GLU A 73 -1.24 0.06 11.84
N LEU A 74 -1.82 -0.17 10.65
CA LEU A 74 -3.14 -0.79 10.51
C LEU A 74 -3.21 -2.19 11.14
N ARG A 75 -2.13 -2.98 11.06
CA ARG A 75 -2.05 -4.31 11.68
C ARG A 75 -1.87 -4.23 13.20
N LYS A 76 -1.08 -3.28 13.69
CA LYS A 76 -0.94 -3.00 15.13
C LYS A 76 -2.27 -2.59 15.74
N GLU A 77 -2.97 -1.67 15.09
CA GLU A 77 -4.30 -1.22 15.50
C GLU A 77 -5.26 -2.42 15.61
N GLN A 78 -5.27 -3.28 14.58
CA GLN A 78 -6.10 -4.47 14.56
C GLN A 78 -5.79 -5.52 15.63
N ALA A 79 -4.56 -5.53 16.15
CA ALA A 79 -4.09 -6.51 17.14
C ALA A 79 -4.45 -6.13 18.57
N ILE A 80 -4.75 -4.85 18.83
CA ILE A 80 -5.11 -4.34 20.16
C ILE A 80 -6.60 -4.02 20.30
N LEU A 81 -7.42 -4.42 19.32
CA LEU A 81 -8.86 -4.14 19.35
C LEU A 81 -9.52 -4.80 20.56
N PRO A 82 -10.47 -4.11 21.22
CA PRO A 82 -11.18 -4.67 22.35
C PRO A 82 -12.08 -5.82 21.90
N VAL A 83 -12.43 -6.69 22.85
CA VAL A 83 -13.37 -7.79 22.62
C VAL A 83 -14.78 -7.22 22.51
N HIS A 84 -15.26 -7.02 21.28
CA HIS A 84 -16.60 -6.53 20.99
C HIS A 84 -17.08 -7.05 19.61
N PRO A 85 -18.38 -7.36 19.42
CA PRO A 85 -18.90 -7.86 18.13
C PRO A 85 -18.55 -6.99 16.92
N ALA A 86 -18.52 -5.66 17.07
CA ALA A 86 -18.14 -4.72 16.01
C ALA A 86 -16.68 -4.88 15.50
N TYR A 87 -15.82 -5.56 16.26
CA TYR A 87 -14.41 -5.79 15.91
C TYR A 87 -14.08 -7.25 15.59
N ALA A 88 -15.07 -8.15 15.65
CA ALA A 88 -14.88 -9.58 15.38
C ALA A 88 -14.25 -9.82 14.01
N GLU A 89 -13.45 -10.88 13.85
CA GLU A 89 -12.75 -11.19 12.59
C GLU A 89 -13.68 -11.45 11.41
N SER A 90 -14.92 -11.86 11.70
CA SER A 90 -15.99 -12.09 10.74
C SER A 90 -16.58 -10.79 10.18
N GLN A 91 -16.29 -9.63 10.79
CA GLN A 91 -16.86 -8.35 10.34
C GLN A 91 -16.46 -8.01 8.90
N PRO A 92 -17.38 -7.45 8.09
CA PRO A 92 -17.12 -7.14 6.68
C PRO A 92 -15.88 -6.26 6.48
N TRP A 93 -15.62 -5.31 7.38
CA TRP A 93 -14.46 -4.41 7.29
C TRP A 93 -13.12 -5.15 7.46
N ARG A 94 -13.04 -6.17 8.34
CA ARG A 94 -11.87 -7.05 8.50
C ARG A 94 -11.63 -7.87 7.23
N GLN A 95 -12.71 -8.41 6.65
CA GLN A 95 -12.65 -9.19 5.42
C GLN A 95 -12.15 -8.36 4.24
N SER A 96 -12.65 -7.12 4.09
CA SER A 96 -12.20 -6.21 3.04
C SER A 96 -10.75 -5.78 3.20
N ILE A 97 -10.26 -5.57 4.43
CA ILE A 97 -8.83 -5.29 4.66
C ILE A 97 -7.95 -6.48 4.25
N ARG A 98 -8.36 -7.72 4.55
CA ARG A 98 -7.63 -8.91 4.07
C ARG A 98 -7.64 -9.01 2.54
N ALA A 99 -8.75 -8.67 1.88
CA ALA A 99 -8.84 -8.62 0.42
C ALA A 99 -7.94 -7.54 -0.17
N MET A 100 -7.93 -6.34 0.42
CA MET A 100 -7.02 -5.24 0.09
C MET A 100 -5.56 -5.68 0.19
N GLY A 101 -5.16 -6.33 1.30
CA GLY A 101 -3.80 -6.87 1.46
C GLY A 101 -3.39 -7.80 0.31
N ARG A 102 -4.27 -8.71 -0.12
CA ARG A 102 -3.98 -9.59 -1.28
C ARG A 102 -3.81 -8.80 -2.59
N SER A 103 -4.60 -7.74 -2.81
CA SER A 103 -4.45 -6.89 -3.99
C SER A 103 -3.15 -6.08 -3.96
N LEU A 104 -2.75 -5.57 -2.79
CA LEU A 104 -1.47 -4.88 -2.60
C LEU A 104 -0.27 -5.82 -2.85
N VAL A 105 -0.32 -7.06 -2.35
CA VAL A 105 0.72 -8.07 -2.65
C VAL A 105 0.87 -8.25 -4.16
N ARG A 106 -0.24 -8.40 -4.90
CA ARG A 106 -0.18 -8.57 -6.36
C ARG A 106 0.39 -7.34 -7.06
N LEU A 107 -0.01 -6.14 -6.64
CA LEU A 107 0.50 -4.89 -7.19
C LEU A 107 2.01 -4.75 -6.98
N PHE A 108 2.50 -4.94 -5.76
CA PHE A 108 3.92 -4.74 -5.46
C PHE A 108 4.80 -5.86 -6.01
N LEU A 109 4.29 -7.08 -6.21
CA LEU A 109 5.05 -8.12 -6.92
C LEU A 109 5.10 -7.87 -8.44
N GLN A 110 3.99 -7.43 -9.03
CA GLN A 110 3.85 -7.19 -10.47
C GLN A 110 3.15 -5.85 -10.75
N PRO A 111 3.89 -4.73 -10.73
CA PRO A 111 3.31 -3.42 -10.98
C PRO A 111 2.73 -3.31 -12.39
N GLY A 112 1.54 -2.71 -12.50
CA GLY A 112 0.84 -2.56 -13.77
C GLY A 112 -0.55 -1.97 -13.60
N PRO A 113 -1.16 -1.46 -14.69
CA PRO A 113 -2.43 -0.73 -14.62
C PRO A 113 -3.58 -1.59 -14.07
N SER A 114 -3.66 -2.86 -14.47
CA SER A 114 -4.68 -3.79 -13.96
C SER A 114 -4.53 -4.08 -12.45
N ASN A 115 -3.29 -4.31 -11.98
CA ASN A 115 -3.05 -4.56 -10.56
C ASN A 115 -3.26 -3.29 -9.72
N LEU A 116 -2.89 -2.12 -10.24
CA LEU A 116 -3.11 -0.84 -9.55
C LEU A 116 -4.60 -0.56 -9.41
N GLN A 117 -5.37 -0.71 -10.48
CA GLN A 117 -6.82 -0.54 -10.43
C GLN A 117 -7.47 -1.49 -9.43
N ARG A 118 -7.06 -2.77 -9.40
CA ARG A 118 -7.56 -3.75 -8.44
C ARG A 118 -7.20 -3.40 -6.99
N ALA A 119 -6.01 -2.85 -6.76
CA ALA A 119 -5.61 -2.37 -5.44
C ALA A 119 -6.46 -1.17 -5.00
N LEU A 120 -6.63 -0.16 -5.86
CA LEU A 120 -7.45 1.02 -5.57
C LEU A 120 -8.90 0.65 -5.26
N VAL A 121 -9.53 -0.20 -6.08
CA VAL A 121 -10.89 -0.70 -5.83
C VAL A 121 -10.99 -1.42 -4.49
N ALA A 122 -9.98 -2.23 -4.13
CA ALA A 122 -9.98 -2.95 -2.85
C ALA A 122 -9.78 -2.01 -1.64
N VAL A 123 -8.97 -0.96 -1.78
CA VAL A 123 -8.79 0.07 -0.76
C VAL A 123 -10.09 0.87 -0.57
N ASP A 124 -10.71 1.33 -1.65
CA ASP A 124 -11.99 2.05 -1.62
C ASP A 124 -13.10 1.19 -0.99
N HIS A 125 -13.15 -0.09 -1.33
CA HIS A 125 -14.08 -1.04 -0.73
C HIS A 125 -13.84 -1.19 0.78
N ALA A 126 -12.58 -1.31 1.21
CA ALA A 126 -12.23 -1.38 2.63
C ALA A 126 -12.63 -0.10 3.38
N ILE A 127 -12.39 1.08 2.79
CA ILE A 127 -12.83 2.37 3.35
C ILE A 127 -14.35 2.39 3.53
N SER A 128 -15.10 2.01 2.49
CA SER A 128 -16.56 1.96 2.53
C SER A 128 -17.09 1.00 3.61
N ARG A 129 -16.48 -0.19 3.76
CA ARG A 129 -16.89 -1.15 4.80
C ARG A 129 -16.61 -0.65 6.21
N VAL A 130 -15.48 0.02 6.43
CA VAL A 130 -15.16 0.64 7.73
C VAL A 130 -16.15 1.77 8.03
N GLN A 131 -16.48 2.61 7.05
CA GLN A 131 -17.44 3.70 7.20
C GLN A 131 -18.87 3.22 7.50
N ALA A 132 -19.27 2.08 6.93
CA ALA A 132 -20.60 1.51 7.12
C ALA A 132 -20.72 0.64 8.39
N THR A 133 -19.66 0.52 9.19
CA THR A 133 -19.69 -0.25 10.44
C THR A 133 -20.00 0.69 11.59
N ASP A 134 -21.06 0.37 12.33
CA ASP A 134 -21.40 1.09 13.54
C ASP A 134 -20.43 0.75 14.67
N GLU A 135 -19.80 1.77 15.25
CA GLU A 135 -18.91 1.61 16.38
C GLU A 135 -19.64 1.94 17.69
N PRO A 136 -19.43 1.17 18.77
CA PRO A 136 -20.13 1.38 20.04
C PRO A 136 -19.65 2.63 20.82
N PHE A 137 -18.55 3.27 20.40
CA PHE A 137 -17.92 4.38 21.12
C PHE A 137 -18.08 5.71 20.40
N ALA A 138 -17.96 6.80 21.15
CA ALA A 138 -18.02 8.15 20.61
C ALA A 138 -17.02 8.32 19.45
N PRO A 139 -17.41 9.01 18.37
CA PRO A 139 -16.61 9.16 17.15
C PRO A 139 -15.49 10.19 17.35
N HIS A 140 -14.57 9.94 18.27
CA HIS A 140 -13.34 10.71 18.50
C HIS A 140 -12.10 9.89 18.11
N PHE A 141 -11.02 10.52 17.62
CA PHE A 141 -9.87 9.78 17.07
C PHE A 141 -9.18 8.87 18.10
N ASP A 142 -9.05 9.35 19.33
CA ASP A 142 -8.40 8.59 20.40
C ASP A 142 -9.26 7.40 20.89
N THR A 143 -10.58 7.49 20.76
CA THR A 143 -11.52 6.47 21.24
C THR A 143 -12.01 5.51 20.16
N SER A 144 -12.00 5.94 18.89
CA SER A 144 -12.53 5.20 17.74
C SER A 144 -11.42 4.46 17.00
N ALA A 145 -11.34 3.15 17.20
CA ALA A 145 -10.39 2.32 16.48
C ALA A 145 -10.73 2.27 14.98
N LEU A 146 -12.01 2.26 14.61
CA LEU A 146 -12.42 2.32 13.20
C LEU A 146 -12.03 3.65 12.53
N ARG A 147 -11.98 4.76 13.27
CA ARG A 147 -11.46 6.03 12.73
C ARG A 147 -9.96 5.93 12.46
N ARG A 148 -9.16 5.34 13.37
CA ARG A 148 -7.71 5.11 13.13
C ARG A 148 -7.48 4.18 11.93
N VAL A 149 -8.20 3.06 11.88
CA VAL A 149 -8.22 2.15 10.72
C VAL A 149 -8.53 2.91 9.43
N LYS A 150 -9.59 3.73 9.41
CA LYS A 150 -9.98 4.55 8.26
C LYS A 150 -8.86 5.50 7.83
N SER A 151 -8.17 6.14 8.77
CA SER A 151 -7.04 7.03 8.47
C SER A 151 -5.89 6.30 7.77
N TYR A 152 -5.51 5.11 8.22
CA TYR A 152 -4.49 4.31 7.55
C TYR A 152 -4.91 3.86 6.15
N LEU A 153 -6.19 3.52 5.95
CA LEU A 153 -6.71 3.18 4.62
C LEU A 153 -6.67 4.38 3.66
N HIS A 154 -7.05 5.57 4.13
CA HIS A 154 -6.91 6.78 3.32
C HIS A 154 -5.45 7.11 3.00
N PHE A 155 -4.54 6.92 3.96
CA PHE A 155 -3.12 7.11 3.73
C PHE A 155 -2.60 6.17 2.63
N ILE A 156 -2.92 4.87 2.70
CA ILE A 156 -2.59 3.90 1.65
C ILE A 156 -3.15 4.36 0.30
N ARG A 157 -4.41 4.80 0.26
CA ARG A 157 -5.05 5.30 -0.97
C ARG A 157 -4.27 6.48 -1.56
N THR A 158 -3.90 7.45 -0.73
CA THR A 158 -3.15 8.63 -1.16
C THR A 158 -1.77 8.24 -1.71
N SER A 159 -1.03 7.37 -1.03
CA SER A 159 0.28 6.89 -1.51
C SER A 159 0.20 6.13 -2.83
N LEU A 160 -0.88 5.38 -3.08
CA LEU A 160 -1.09 4.72 -4.38
C LEU A 160 -1.43 5.69 -5.51
N LEU A 161 -1.92 6.89 -5.18
CA LEU A 161 -2.32 7.93 -6.13
C LEU A 161 -1.29 9.06 -6.27
N ASP A 162 -0.18 9.00 -5.52
CA ASP A 162 0.85 10.04 -5.56
C ASP A 162 1.39 10.22 -6.99
N PRO A 163 1.29 11.42 -7.58
CA PRO A 163 1.79 11.68 -8.93
C PRO A 163 3.31 11.59 -9.07
N GLN A 164 4.06 11.63 -7.97
CA GLN A 164 5.51 11.45 -7.95
C GLN A 164 5.93 9.98 -7.80
N SER A 165 4.99 9.09 -7.47
CA SER A 165 5.25 7.66 -7.31
C SER A 165 5.47 6.97 -8.68
N PRO A 166 6.28 5.90 -8.74
CA PRO A 166 6.42 5.08 -9.95
C PRO A 166 5.08 4.48 -10.43
N LEU A 167 4.09 4.42 -9.55
CA LEU A 167 2.73 3.95 -9.87
C LEU A 167 1.94 4.94 -10.75
N ALA A 168 2.30 6.23 -10.74
CA ALA A 168 1.61 7.26 -11.52
C ALA A 168 1.61 6.99 -13.03
N GLY A 169 2.65 6.33 -13.54
CA GLY A 169 2.71 5.90 -14.94
C GLY A 169 1.58 4.94 -15.33
N TYR A 170 1.12 4.10 -14.39
CA TYR A 170 0.04 3.16 -14.62
C TYR A 170 -1.35 3.79 -14.56
N ILE A 171 -1.50 4.90 -13.81
CA ILE A 171 -2.74 5.71 -13.79
C ILE A 171 -2.94 6.38 -15.15
N LYS A 172 -1.88 6.97 -15.70
CA LYS A 172 -1.93 7.59 -17.04
C LYS A 172 -2.24 6.55 -18.11
N ALA A 173 -1.59 5.38 -18.05
CA ALA A 173 -1.85 4.29 -18.98
C ALA A 173 -3.30 3.78 -18.93
N SER A 174 -3.89 3.62 -17.74
CA SER A 174 -5.28 3.17 -17.60
C SER A 174 -6.29 4.23 -18.09
N ALA A 175 -5.98 5.52 -17.93
CA ALA A 175 -6.80 6.60 -18.47
C ALA A 175 -6.81 6.64 -20.01
N ILE A 176 -5.67 6.32 -20.65
CA ILE A 176 -5.56 6.25 -22.11
C ILE A 176 -6.32 5.04 -22.67
N THR A 177 -6.37 3.92 -21.93
CA THR A 177 -7.07 2.70 -22.38
C THR A 177 -8.59 2.75 -22.17
N LYS A 178 -9.12 3.68 -21.35
CA LYS A 178 -10.57 3.94 -21.31
C LYS A 178 -10.97 4.68 -22.60
N PRO A 179 -11.79 4.11 -23.50
CA PRO A 179 -12.32 4.89 -24.60
C PRO A 179 -13.09 6.06 -24.02
N LYS A 180 -12.79 7.27 -24.50
CA LYS A 180 -13.56 8.48 -24.23
C LYS A 180 -14.98 8.21 -24.75
N GLY A 181 -15.86 7.76 -23.86
CA GLY A 181 -17.24 7.42 -24.20
C GLY A 181 -17.93 8.68 -24.69
N LEU A 182 -18.15 8.73 -26.01
CA LEU A 182 -19.17 9.46 -26.75
C LEU A 182 -19.80 10.66 -26.01
N GLU A 183 -19.10 11.80 -26.04
CA GLU A 183 -19.80 13.08 -26.08
C GLU A 183 -20.38 13.24 -27.50
N HIS A 184 -21.57 12.70 -27.72
CA HIS A 184 -22.40 13.09 -28.85
C HIS A 184 -23.83 13.34 -28.37
N ALA A 185 -24.16 14.62 -28.38
CA ALA A 185 -25.48 15.24 -28.57
C ALA A 185 -26.71 14.33 -28.56
N SER A 186 -27.64 14.64 -27.65
CA SER A 186 -29.07 14.93 -27.94
C SER A 186 -29.67 15.67 -26.76
#